data_AF-W6KV87-F1
#
_entry.id   AF-W6KV87-F1
#
_cell.length_a   1.000
_cell.length_b   1.000
_cell.length_c   1.000
_cell.angle_alpha   90.00
_cell.angle_beta   90.00
_cell.angle_gamma   90.00
#
_symmetry.space_group_name_H-M   'P 1'
#
loop_
_entity.id
_entity.type
_entity.pdbx_description
1 polymer ?
#
loop_
_entity_poly.entity_id
_entity_poly.type
_entity_poly.pdbx_seq_one_letter_code
_entity_poly.pdbx_strand_id
1 'polypeptide(L)'
;MSALATGAIAYLANFVVVFGLYPYRDYVKGFDVTRRSVNNLPQFCMNRYRGMLNNLSQPLLLAAPQGFLYFGYVLGFGGFTGAILGGIFAGYTKVFVGTVARRMSVGSRYNRMDCLSYSSVLDCIISSYRHYGALSFFMGGLATSLIAVLWHGVSLAVLNQTYSKGILESTWDAFRIHALMTFLSNPIRNMFRSSLVQCERSGGVRSIRGYATGEVAIFKEAGAVFLTMWRTEGVPFFLHGVLRTTFKTSVPFAIAYGLFRSMGGSIGLPNHGSSSGSGHIGGRRFLRRY
;
A
#
# COMPACT_ATOMS: atom_id res chain seq x y z
N MET A 1 6.97 -6.76 -21.15
CA MET A 1 5.67 -6.07 -21.00
C MET A 1 5.95 -4.61 -20.72
N SER A 2 5.16 -3.66 -21.25
CA SER A 2 5.38 -2.23 -20.97
C SER A 2 4.99 -1.90 -19.52
N ALA A 3 5.57 -0.83 -18.96
CA ALA A 3 5.24 -0.37 -17.61
C ALA A 3 3.74 -0.02 -17.48
N LEU A 4 3.16 0.61 -18.51
CA LEU A 4 1.74 0.95 -18.57
C LEU A 4 0.85 -0.29 -18.53
N ALA A 5 1.13 -1.30 -19.36
CA ALA A 5 0.35 -2.55 -19.39
C ALA A 5 0.45 -3.29 -18.05
N THR A 6 1.65 -3.34 -17.46
CA THR A 6 1.89 -3.95 -16.15
C THR A 6 1.08 -3.24 -15.06
N GLY A 7 1.13 -1.90 -15.03
CA GLY A 7 0.37 -1.09 -14.10
C GLY A 7 -1.15 -1.25 -14.26
N ALA A 8 -1.65 -1.33 -15.50
CA ALA A 8 -3.07 -1.53 -15.80
C ALA A 8 -3.57 -2.92 -15.34
N ILE A 9 -2.81 -3.98 -15.62
CA ILE A 9 -3.16 -5.34 -15.16
C ILE A 9 -3.11 -5.40 -13.63
N ALA A 10 -2.10 -4.80 -12.99
CA ALA A 10 -1.99 -4.76 -11.54
C ALA A 10 -3.13 -3.96 -10.89
N TYR A 11 -3.54 -2.84 -11.51
CA TYR A 11 -4.70 -2.07 -11.10
C TYR A 11 -5.98 -2.91 -11.18
N LEU A 12 -6.21 -3.62 -12.29
CA LEU A 12 -7.38 -4.46 -12.48
C LEU A 12 -7.41 -5.64 -11.49
N ALA A 13 -6.28 -6.32 -11.29
CA ALA A 13 -6.15 -7.38 -10.30
C ALA A 13 -6.44 -6.85 -8.88
N ASN A 14 -5.90 -5.67 -8.53
CA ASN A 14 -6.16 -5.06 -7.23
C ASN A 14 -7.59 -4.55 -7.09
N PHE A 15 -8.24 -4.10 -8.17
CA PHE A 15 -9.64 -3.71 -8.16
C PHE A 15 -10.54 -4.89 -7.79
N VAL A 16 -10.30 -6.07 -8.40
CA VAL A 16 -11.01 -7.31 -8.05
C VAL A 16 -10.79 -7.67 -6.57
N VAL A 17 -9.57 -7.53 -6.08
CA VAL A 17 -9.25 -7.79 -4.66
C VAL A 17 -9.89 -6.78 -3.73
N VAL A 18 -9.86 -5.48 -4.06
CA VAL A 18 -10.50 -4.43 -3.25
C VAL A 18 -11.99 -4.68 -3.18
N PHE A 19 -12.62 -5.09 -4.28
CA PHE A 19 -14.04 -5.44 -4.32
C PHE A 19 -14.32 -6.71 -3.50
N GLY A 20 -13.61 -7.80 -3.75
CA GLY A 20 -13.81 -9.10 -3.08
C GLY A 20 -13.46 -9.10 -1.59
N LEU A 21 -12.41 -8.39 -1.19
CA LEU A 21 -11.92 -8.33 0.19
C LEU A 21 -12.29 -7.03 0.91
N TYR A 22 -13.21 -6.22 0.35
CA TYR A 22 -13.66 -4.99 0.99
C TYR A 22 -14.16 -5.24 2.43
N PRO A 23 -15.05 -6.23 2.69
CA PRO A 23 -15.52 -6.51 4.03
C PRO A 23 -14.42 -7.08 4.92
N TYR A 24 -13.52 -7.92 4.37
CA TYR A 24 -12.37 -8.46 5.11
C TYR A 24 -11.50 -7.34 5.69
N ARG A 25 -11.18 -6.33 4.87
CA ARG A 25 -10.33 -5.19 5.30
C ARG A 25 -10.92 -4.44 6.48
N ASP A 26 -12.23 -4.23 6.50
CA ASP A 26 -12.91 -3.49 7.56
C ASP A 26 -13.28 -4.39 8.75
N TYR A 27 -13.54 -5.67 8.51
CA TYR A 27 -13.67 -6.68 9.55
C TYR A 27 -12.38 -6.78 10.36
N VAL A 28 -11.22 -6.90 9.72
CA VAL A 28 -9.93 -6.94 10.45
C VAL A 28 -9.67 -5.65 11.24
N LYS A 29 -10.25 -4.49 10.86
CA LYS A 29 -10.19 -3.23 11.65
C LYS A 29 -11.19 -3.18 12.81
N GLY A 30 -12.33 -3.83 12.69
CA GLY A 30 -13.34 -3.95 13.75
C GLY A 30 -13.10 -5.13 14.69
N PHE A 31 -12.26 -6.08 14.28
CA PHE A 31 -11.98 -7.29 15.04
C PHE A 31 -11.26 -6.94 16.35
N ASP A 32 -12.01 -7.03 17.43
CA ASP A 32 -11.55 -6.96 18.81
C ASP A 32 -11.56 -8.38 19.38
N VAL A 33 -10.36 -8.88 19.70
CA VAL A 33 -10.15 -10.23 20.24
C VAL A 33 -10.92 -10.42 21.55
N THR A 34 -11.17 -9.33 22.29
CA THR A 34 -11.88 -9.37 23.57
C THR A 34 -13.40 -9.37 23.42
N ARG A 35 -13.95 -8.75 22.37
CA ARG A 35 -15.41 -8.67 22.15
C ARG A 35 -15.98 -9.76 21.24
N ARG A 36 -15.13 -10.55 20.55
CA ARG A 36 -15.47 -11.79 19.81
C ARG A 36 -16.76 -11.80 18.98
N SER A 37 -17.29 -10.67 18.51
CA SER A 37 -18.36 -10.72 17.51
C SER A 37 -18.55 -9.40 16.79
N VAL A 38 -18.75 -9.50 15.48
CA VAL A 38 -19.63 -8.58 14.76
C VAL A 38 -20.97 -9.30 14.72
N ASN A 39 -21.95 -8.81 15.46
CA ASN A 39 -23.31 -9.36 15.39
C ASN A 39 -23.76 -9.32 13.92
N ASN A 40 -24.11 -10.50 13.38
CA ASN A 40 -24.52 -10.74 11.99
C ASN A 40 -23.48 -10.34 10.91
N LEU A 41 -22.41 -11.14 10.79
CA LEU A 41 -21.40 -11.02 9.71
C LEU A 41 -22.00 -10.85 8.31
N PRO A 42 -23.06 -11.60 7.88
CA PRO A 42 -23.65 -11.40 6.56
C PRO A 42 -24.24 -10.00 6.37
N GLN A 43 -24.91 -9.48 7.39
CA GLN A 43 -25.52 -8.14 7.36
C GLN A 43 -24.45 -7.04 7.35
N PHE A 44 -23.37 -7.23 8.10
CA PHE A 44 -22.20 -6.35 8.05
C PHE A 44 -21.59 -6.29 6.65
N CYS A 45 -21.34 -7.45 6.03
CA CYS A 45 -20.81 -7.53 4.68
C CYS A 45 -21.75 -6.88 3.67
N MET A 46 -23.05 -7.17 3.72
CA MET A 46 -24.05 -6.60 2.81
C MET A 46 -24.13 -5.08 2.93
N ASN A 47 -24.12 -4.52 4.14
CA ASN A 47 -24.12 -3.08 4.34
C ASN A 47 -22.88 -2.41 3.75
N ARG A 48 -21.70 -3.05 3.88
CA ARG A 48 -20.45 -2.56 3.30
C ARG A 48 -20.45 -2.64 1.77
N TYR A 49 -20.92 -3.75 1.20
CA TYR A 49 -21.08 -3.89 -0.25
C TYR A 49 -22.07 -2.88 -0.82
N ARG A 50 -23.22 -2.70 -0.18
CA ARG A 50 -24.22 -1.69 -0.59
C ARG A 50 -23.61 -0.29 -0.58
N GLY A 51 -22.88 0.08 0.48
CA GLY A 51 -22.17 1.36 0.55
C GLY A 51 -21.13 1.55 -0.55
N MET A 52 -20.40 0.48 -0.90
CA MET A 52 -19.41 0.48 -1.98
C MET A 52 -20.05 0.59 -3.37
N LEU A 53 -21.15 -0.13 -3.62
CA LEU A 53 -21.89 -0.07 -4.89
C LEU A 53 -22.54 1.29 -5.11
N ASN A 54 -23.02 1.93 -4.05
CA ASN A 54 -23.55 3.29 -4.12
C ASN A 54 -22.46 4.35 -4.42
N ASN A 55 -21.18 4.03 -4.21
CA ASN A 55 -20.05 4.94 -4.41
C ASN A 55 -18.89 4.25 -5.13
N LEU A 56 -19.13 3.83 -6.37
CA LEU A 56 -18.19 3.05 -7.20
C LEU A 56 -16.83 3.73 -7.43
N SER A 57 -16.75 5.05 -7.27
CA SER A 57 -15.50 5.81 -7.34
C SER A 57 -14.52 5.46 -6.21
N GLN A 58 -14.99 5.06 -5.03
CA GLN A 58 -14.15 4.74 -3.89
C GLN A 58 -13.29 3.48 -4.08
N PRO A 59 -13.82 2.32 -4.50
CA PRO A 59 -12.99 1.13 -4.75
C PRO A 59 -12.00 1.34 -5.90
N LEU A 60 -12.38 2.10 -6.94
CA LEU A 60 -11.47 2.48 -8.03
C LEU A 60 -10.29 3.30 -7.50
N LEU A 61 -10.56 4.32 -6.67
CA LEU A 61 -9.52 5.14 -6.04
C LEU A 61 -8.62 4.29 -5.12
N LEU A 62 -9.21 3.36 -4.38
CA LEU A 62 -8.48 2.45 -3.48
C LEU A 62 -7.60 1.43 -4.21
N ALA A 63 -7.93 1.10 -5.45
CA ALA A 63 -7.15 0.17 -6.27
C ALA A 63 -5.87 0.83 -6.84
N ALA A 64 -5.90 2.15 -7.03
CA ALA A 64 -4.85 2.93 -7.71
C ALA A 64 -3.42 2.71 -7.16
N PRO A 65 -3.16 2.70 -5.83
CA PRO A 65 -1.79 2.58 -5.32
C PRO A 65 -1.04 1.34 -5.78
N GLN A 66 -1.74 0.21 -5.96
CA GLN A 66 -1.12 -1.04 -6.43
C GLN A 66 -0.81 -0.99 -7.94
N GLY A 67 -1.65 -0.33 -8.74
CA GLY A 67 -1.35 -0.10 -10.16
C GLY A 67 -0.08 0.74 -10.33
N PHE A 68 0.00 1.85 -9.59
CA PHE A 68 1.15 2.74 -9.57
C PHE A 68 2.42 2.09 -9.02
N LEU A 69 2.30 1.17 -8.05
CA LEU A 69 3.41 0.35 -7.56
C LEU A 69 4.07 -0.45 -8.69
N TYR A 70 3.27 -1.21 -9.46
CA TYR A 70 3.79 -2.09 -10.51
C TYR A 70 4.25 -1.31 -11.73
N PHE A 71 3.54 -0.23 -12.08
CA PHE A 71 3.98 0.74 -13.08
C PHE A 71 5.37 1.27 -12.74
N GLY A 72 5.55 1.78 -11.51
CA GLY A 72 6.82 2.31 -11.04
C GLY A 72 7.94 1.28 -10.99
N TYR A 73 7.61 0.05 -10.58
CA TYR A 73 8.59 -1.02 -10.51
C TYR A 73 9.14 -1.38 -11.89
N VAL A 74 8.27 -1.55 -12.90
CA VAL A 74 8.71 -1.86 -14.27
C VAL A 74 9.37 -0.65 -14.93
N LEU A 75 8.90 0.57 -14.67
CA LEU A 75 9.55 1.81 -15.13
C LEU A 75 10.98 1.93 -14.61
N GLY A 76 11.23 1.50 -13.37
CA GLY A 76 12.56 1.43 -12.79
C GLY A 76 13.40 0.23 -13.21
N PHE A 77 13.00 -0.49 -14.28
CA PHE A 77 13.65 -1.70 -14.80
C PHE A 77 13.75 -2.85 -13.77
N GLY A 78 12.85 -2.86 -12.79
CA GLY A 78 12.80 -3.86 -11.73
C GLY A 78 13.97 -3.79 -10.74
N GLY A 79 14.16 -4.88 -9.98
CA GLY A 79 15.21 -4.96 -8.96
C GLY A 79 15.08 -3.87 -7.89
N PHE A 80 16.22 -3.33 -7.46
CA PHE A 80 16.28 -2.31 -6.41
C PHE A 80 15.72 -0.95 -6.87
N THR A 81 16.07 -0.49 -8.06
CA THR A 81 15.58 0.78 -8.64
C THR A 81 14.07 0.73 -8.86
N GLY A 82 13.55 -0.38 -9.36
CA GLY A 82 12.12 -0.65 -9.45
C GLY A 82 11.43 -0.66 -8.09
N ALA A 83 12.02 -1.30 -7.08
CA ALA A 83 11.47 -1.32 -5.72
C ALA A 83 11.32 0.10 -5.15
N ILE A 84 12.32 0.96 -5.35
CA ILE A 84 12.28 2.37 -4.91
C ILE A 84 11.19 3.13 -5.67
N LEU A 85 11.24 3.14 -7.01
CA LEU A 85 10.30 3.92 -7.83
C LEU A 85 8.86 3.45 -7.64
N GLY A 86 8.62 2.14 -7.62
CA GLY A 86 7.34 1.54 -7.30
C GLY A 86 6.83 1.97 -5.93
N GLY A 87 7.67 1.87 -4.89
CA GLY A 87 7.29 2.27 -3.53
C GLY A 87 7.00 3.77 -3.40
N ILE A 88 7.74 4.63 -4.11
CA ILE A 88 7.46 6.08 -4.18
C ILE A 88 6.09 6.33 -4.80
N PHE A 89 5.83 5.81 -6.01
CA PHE A 89 4.54 6.02 -6.66
C PHE A 89 3.37 5.45 -5.85
N ALA A 90 3.55 4.26 -5.25
CA ALA A 90 2.55 3.66 -4.37
C ALA A 90 2.29 4.53 -3.14
N GLY A 91 3.34 5.05 -2.51
CA GLY A 91 3.27 5.90 -1.33
C GLY A 91 2.53 7.20 -1.59
N TYR A 92 2.96 7.96 -2.60
CA TYR A 92 2.31 9.21 -2.99
C TYR A 92 0.85 9.00 -3.40
N THR A 93 0.57 7.97 -4.20
CA THR A 93 -0.81 7.65 -4.60
C THR A 93 -1.66 7.30 -3.38
N LYS A 94 -1.13 6.51 -2.44
CA LYS A 94 -1.84 6.15 -1.22
C LYS A 94 -2.19 7.36 -0.36
N VAL A 95 -1.27 8.32 -0.23
CA VAL A 95 -1.53 9.57 0.50
C VAL A 95 -2.58 10.40 -0.24
N PHE A 96 -2.46 10.57 -1.56
CA PHE A 96 -3.45 11.26 -2.37
C PHE A 96 -4.88 10.69 -2.19
N VAL A 97 -5.02 9.37 -2.37
CA VAL A 97 -6.28 8.62 -2.20
C VAL A 97 -6.84 8.82 -0.79
N GLY A 98 -5.99 8.74 0.23
CA GLY A 98 -6.37 8.93 1.63
C GLY A 98 -6.83 10.36 1.94
N THR A 99 -6.15 11.36 1.40
CA THR A 99 -6.48 12.77 1.57
C THR A 99 -7.80 13.11 0.89
N VAL A 100 -8.01 12.67 -0.36
CA VAL A 100 -9.28 12.84 -1.09
C VAL A 100 -10.43 12.19 -0.31
N ALA A 101 -10.27 10.93 0.12
CA ALA A 101 -11.29 10.23 0.88
C ALA A 101 -11.62 10.91 2.22
N ARG A 102 -10.62 11.46 2.90
CA ARG A 102 -10.81 12.22 4.15
C ARG A 102 -11.58 13.51 3.90
N ARG A 103 -11.21 14.27 2.88
CA ARG A 103 -11.85 15.55 2.55
C ARG A 103 -13.31 15.37 2.13
N MET A 104 -13.64 14.30 1.42
CA MET A 104 -15.01 13.95 1.05
C MET A 104 -15.85 13.34 2.18
N SER A 105 -15.26 13.02 3.34
CA SER A 105 -16.01 12.41 4.43
C SER A 105 -16.96 13.40 5.13
N VAL A 106 -18.17 12.94 5.47
CA VAL A 106 -19.29 13.76 5.99
C VAL A 106 -18.94 14.53 7.28
N GLY A 107 -17.94 14.09 8.05
CA GLY A 107 -17.46 14.74 9.27
C GLY A 107 -16.14 15.51 9.14
N SER A 108 -15.68 15.77 7.91
CA SER A 108 -14.40 16.41 7.66
C SER A 108 -14.36 17.85 8.18
N ARG A 109 -13.24 18.24 8.83
CA ARG A 109 -12.96 19.64 9.23
C ARG A 109 -13.11 20.61 8.05
N TYR A 110 -12.88 20.11 6.84
CA TYR A 110 -13.00 20.85 5.57
C TYR A 110 -14.44 21.20 5.21
N ASN A 111 -15.42 20.31 5.48
CA ASN A 111 -16.83 20.61 5.30
C ASN A 111 -17.31 21.70 6.28
N ARG A 112 -16.63 21.84 7.42
CA ARG A 112 -17.03 22.73 8.53
C ARG A 112 -16.41 24.12 8.47
N MET A 113 -15.23 24.27 7.85
CA MET A 113 -14.55 25.55 7.71
C MET A 113 -15.13 26.40 6.56
N ASP A 114 -15.55 25.76 5.46
CA ASP A 114 -15.92 26.49 4.23
C ASP A 114 -17.34 26.16 3.69
N CYS A 115 -18.16 25.36 4.38
CA CYS A 115 -19.43 24.82 3.84
C CYS A 115 -19.30 24.15 2.46
N LEU A 116 -18.08 23.73 2.08
CA LEU A 116 -17.80 23.08 0.81
C LEU A 116 -18.26 21.63 0.87
N SER A 117 -19.53 21.38 0.59
CA SER A 117 -20.00 20.03 0.28
C SER A 117 -19.48 19.66 -1.11
N TYR A 118 -18.44 18.84 -1.17
CA TYR A 118 -17.94 18.34 -2.45
C TYR A 118 -18.96 17.38 -3.08
N SER A 119 -19.52 17.77 -4.23
CA SER A 119 -20.48 16.95 -5.01
C SER A 119 -19.84 15.72 -5.66
N SER A 120 -18.56 15.80 -6.03
CA SER A 120 -17.83 14.71 -6.67
C SER A 120 -16.35 14.67 -6.27
N VAL A 121 -15.68 13.56 -6.61
CA VAL A 121 -14.23 13.41 -6.41
C VAL A 121 -13.44 14.47 -7.19
N LEU A 122 -13.86 14.77 -8.41
CA LEU A 122 -13.21 15.78 -9.24
C LEU A 122 -13.41 17.18 -8.68
N ASP A 123 -14.62 17.50 -8.20
CA ASP A 123 -14.88 18.78 -7.53
C ASP A 123 -14.02 18.93 -6.28
N CYS A 124 -13.90 17.84 -5.49
CA CYS A 124 -13.00 17.80 -4.34
C CYS A 124 -11.56 18.11 -4.76
N ILE A 125 -11.07 17.51 -5.84
CA ILE A 125 -9.68 17.71 -6.31
C ILE A 125 -9.48 19.15 -6.79
N ILE A 126 -10.36 19.65 -7.66
CA ILE A 126 -10.24 20.98 -8.28
C ILE A 126 -10.37 22.08 -7.23
N SER A 127 -11.39 22.01 -6.37
CA SER A 127 -11.60 22.99 -5.31
C SER A 127 -10.44 22.95 -4.30
N SER A 128 -10.06 21.77 -3.82
CA SER A 128 -8.91 21.64 -2.91
C SER A 128 -7.59 22.13 -3.53
N TYR A 129 -7.37 21.90 -4.82
CA TYR A 129 -6.20 22.43 -5.53
C TYR A 129 -6.17 23.96 -5.48
N ARG A 130 -7.32 24.61 -5.75
CA ARG A 130 -7.44 26.07 -5.69
C ARG A 130 -7.24 26.63 -4.27
N HIS A 131 -7.81 25.98 -3.26
CA HIS A 131 -7.76 26.48 -1.88
C HIS A 131 -6.44 26.16 -1.16
N TYR A 132 -5.95 24.92 -1.28
CA TYR A 132 -4.84 24.41 -0.47
C TYR A 132 -3.57 24.09 -1.28
N GLY A 133 -3.63 24.11 -2.62
CA GLY A 133 -2.51 23.75 -3.51
C GLY A 133 -2.35 22.24 -3.73
N ALA A 134 -1.71 21.86 -4.85
CA ALA A 134 -1.50 20.46 -5.23
C ALA A 134 -0.70 19.65 -4.19
N LEU A 135 0.30 20.26 -3.57
CA LEU A 135 1.18 19.58 -2.62
C LEU A 135 0.46 19.20 -1.32
N SER A 136 -0.69 19.83 -1.04
CA SER A 136 -1.50 19.50 0.16
C SER A 136 -2.05 18.08 0.12
N PHE A 137 -2.21 17.48 -1.05
CA PHE A 137 -2.69 16.11 -1.19
C PHE A 137 -1.64 15.06 -0.83
N PHE A 138 -0.37 15.44 -0.81
CA PHE A 138 0.75 14.51 -0.70
C PHE A 138 1.51 14.65 0.62
N MET A 139 0.98 15.39 1.59
CA MET A 139 1.62 15.53 2.90
C MET A 139 1.78 14.19 3.63
N GLY A 140 3.01 13.87 4.04
CA GLY A 140 3.40 12.54 4.53
C GLY A 140 3.73 11.57 3.40
N GLY A 141 3.89 12.06 2.17
CA GLY A 141 4.17 11.30 0.96
C GLY A 141 5.50 10.58 1.07
N LEU A 142 6.55 11.23 1.57
CA LEU A 142 7.88 10.62 1.70
C LEU A 142 7.89 9.53 2.77
N ALA A 143 7.33 9.80 3.95
CA ALA A 143 7.23 8.80 5.02
C ALA A 143 6.39 7.59 4.59
N THR A 144 5.28 7.81 3.88
CA THR A 144 4.44 6.72 3.34
C THR A 144 5.16 5.96 2.23
N SER A 145 5.94 6.65 1.39
CA SER A 145 6.77 6.05 0.35
C SER A 145 7.85 5.18 0.93
N LEU A 146 8.55 5.61 1.99
CA LEU A 146 9.54 4.81 2.70
C LEU A 146 8.94 3.49 3.18
N ILE A 147 7.77 3.54 3.83
CA ILE A 147 7.06 2.34 4.28
C ILE A 147 6.64 1.47 3.07
N ALA A 148 6.16 2.07 1.98
CA ALA A 148 5.73 1.35 0.79
C ALA A 148 6.90 0.69 0.04
N VAL A 149 8.08 1.31 0.00
CA VAL A 149 9.32 0.70 -0.52
C VAL A 149 9.65 -0.53 0.29
N LEU A 150 9.69 -0.42 1.62
CA LEU A 150 10.02 -1.53 2.51
C LEU A 150 9.01 -2.67 2.43
N TRP A 151 7.72 -2.37 2.32
CA TRP A 151 6.66 -3.38 2.32
C TRP A 151 6.48 -4.00 0.95
N HIS A 152 6.21 -3.17 -0.04
CA HIS A 152 5.76 -3.61 -1.35
C HIS A 152 6.91 -3.64 -2.35
N GLY A 153 7.76 -2.62 -2.37
CA GLY A 153 8.90 -2.53 -3.30
C GLY A 153 9.86 -3.70 -3.13
N VAL A 154 10.35 -3.93 -1.90
CA VAL A 154 11.26 -5.05 -1.60
C VAL A 154 10.58 -6.39 -1.87
N SER A 155 9.30 -6.55 -1.51
CA SER A 155 8.56 -7.78 -1.81
C SER A 155 8.51 -8.08 -3.31
N LEU A 156 8.29 -7.06 -4.16
CA LEU A 156 8.32 -7.23 -5.61
C LEU A 156 9.72 -7.57 -6.14
N ALA A 157 10.77 -6.97 -5.58
CA ALA A 157 12.15 -7.28 -5.95
C ALA A 157 12.50 -8.75 -5.66
N VAL A 158 12.10 -9.26 -4.49
CA VAL A 158 12.30 -10.66 -4.12
C VAL A 158 11.42 -11.59 -4.96
N LEU A 159 10.16 -11.23 -5.18
CA LEU A 159 9.23 -11.99 -6.03
C LEU A 159 9.67 -12.09 -7.49
N ASN A 160 10.41 -11.11 -7.99
CA ASN A 160 10.99 -11.17 -9.34
C ASN A 160 12.10 -12.23 -9.45
N GLN A 161 12.74 -12.60 -8.33
CA GLN A 161 13.76 -13.66 -8.27
C GLN A 161 13.14 -15.05 -8.04
N THR A 162 11.87 -15.11 -7.64
CA THR A 162 11.18 -16.38 -7.37
C THR A 162 10.47 -16.87 -8.61
N TYR A 163 10.66 -18.15 -8.95
CA TYR A 163 9.96 -18.79 -10.05
C TYR A 163 8.82 -19.66 -9.50
N SER A 164 7.58 -19.23 -9.70
CA SER A 164 6.38 -19.94 -9.24
C SER A 164 5.53 -20.37 -10.43
N LYS A 165 5.06 -21.62 -10.46
CA LYS A 165 4.22 -22.16 -11.55
C LYS A 165 2.77 -22.21 -11.08
N GLY A 166 2.06 -21.11 -11.26
CA GLY A 166 0.61 -21.05 -11.07
C GLY A 166 0.14 -20.07 -10.00
N ILE A 167 -1.17 -19.89 -9.93
CA ILE A 167 -1.82 -18.82 -9.14
C ILE A 167 -1.62 -19.03 -7.65
N LEU A 168 -1.82 -20.27 -7.18
CA LEU A 168 -1.78 -20.60 -5.76
C LEU A 168 -0.34 -20.49 -5.21
N GLU A 169 0.64 -21.04 -5.93
CA GLU A 169 2.06 -20.88 -5.58
C GLU A 169 2.47 -19.41 -5.58
N SER A 170 2.14 -18.65 -6.64
CA SER A 170 2.44 -17.21 -6.72
C SER A 170 1.82 -16.41 -5.57
N THR A 171 0.57 -16.73 -5.22
CA THR A 171 -0.15 -16.10 -4.11
C THR A 171 0.55 -16.41 -2.79
N TRP A 172 0.93 -17.66 -2.58
CA TRP A 172 1.53 -18.12 -1.34
C TRP A 172 2.95 -17.58 -1.13
N ASP A 173 3.77 -17.55 -2.17
CA ASP A 173 5.10 -16.93 -2.14
C ASP A 173 5.00 -15.43 -1.86
N ALA A 174 4.05 -14.74 -2.52
CA ALA A 174 3.79 -13.33 -2.26
C ALA A 174 3.31 -13.08 -0.84
N PHE A 175 2.46 -13.95 -0.28
CA PHE A 175 2.04 -13.86 1.10
C PHE A 175 3.23 -13.98 2.06
N ARG A 176 4.07 -15.01 1.90
CA ARG A 176 5.22 -15.26 2.79
C ARG A 176 6.22 -14.11 2.78
N ILE A 177 6.64 -13.69 1.59
CA ILE A 177 7.61 -12.60 1.41
C ILE A 177 7.06 -11.30 1.98
N HIS A 178 5.83 -10.94 1.61
CA HIS A 178 5.23 -9.71 2.09
C HIS A 178 4.93 -9.74 3.59
N ALA A 179 4.53 -10.90 4.14
CA ALA A 179 4.28 -11.06 5.56
C ALA A 179 5.57 -10.87 6.38
N LEU A 180 6.68 -11.44 5.90
CA LEU A 180 8.00 -11.24 6.50
C LEU A 180 8.42 -9.76 6.43
N MET A 181 8.32 -9.13 5.26
CA MET A 181 8.72 -7.73 5.09
C MET A 181 7.89 -6.81 5.95
N THR A 182 6.57 -7.00 6.01
CA THR A 182 5.69 -6.21 6.88
C THR A 182 5.98 -6.43 8.34
N PHE A 183 6.31 -7.65 8.77
CA PHE A 183 6.71 -7.93 10.15
C PHE A 183 8.00 -7.18 10.52
N LEU A 184 9.05 -7.31 9.70
CA LEU A 184 10.36 -6.70 9.94
C LEU A 184 10.32 -5.17 9.96
N SER A 185 9.48 -4.57 9.13
CA SER A 185 9.38 -3.11 8.98
C SER A 185 8.18 -2.49 9.69
N ASN A 186 7.40 -3.29 10.45
CA ASN A 186 6.32 -2.76 11.29
C ASN A 186 6.80 -1.75 12.35
N PRO A 187 7.98 -1.91 12.98
CA PRO A 187 8.54 -0.89 13.88
C PRO A 187 8.62 0.50 13.25
N ILE A 188 9.10 0.57 12.00
CA ILE A 188 9.21 1.82 11.24
C ILE A 188 7.82 2.42 11.02
N ARG A 189 6.84 1.60 10.63
CA ARG A 189 5.46 2.08 10.50
C ARG A 189 4.88 2.61 11.81
N ASN A 190 5.08 1.91 12.92
CA ASN A 190 4.53 2.31 14.23
C ASN A 190 5.14 3.63 14.71
N MET A 191 6.42 3.87 14.41
CA MET A 191 7.10 5.15 14.64
C MET A 191 6.44 6.31 13.88
N PHE A 192 6.09 6.12 12.60
CA PHE A 192 5.43 7.16 11.78
C PHE A 192 3.92 7.27 12.02
N ARG A 193 3.31 6.36 12.78
CA ARG A 193 1.85 6.24 12.87
C ARG A 193 1.19 7.49 13.45
N SER A 194 1.75 8.08 14.51
CA SER A 194 1.22 9.31 15.11
C SER A 194 1.45 10.52 14.21
N SER A 195 2.66 10.66 13.66
CA SER A 195 3.06 11.79 12.81
C SER A 195 2.24 11.87 11.52
N LEU A 196 1.85 10.73 10.96
CA LEU A 196 1.01 10.66 9.75
C LEU A 196 -0.47 10.96 9.99
N VAL A 197 -0.95 10.88 11.24
CA VAL A 197 -2.37 11.17 11.56
C VAL A 197 -2.64 12.69 11.57
N GLN A 198 -1.66 13.51 11.96
CA GLN A 198 -1.79 14.95 12.11
C GLN A 198 -1.42 15.78 10.86
N CYS A 199 -1.22 15.14 9.70
CA CYS A 199 -0.56 15.75 8.53
C CYS A 199 -1.25 16.97 7.87
N GLU A 200 -2.51 17.27 8.17
CA GLU A 200 -3.15 18.50 7.65
C GLU A 200 -2.95 19.67 8.62
N ARG A 201 -1.74 20.25 8.59
CA ARG A 201 -1.40 21.49 9.29
C ARG A 201 -2.14 22.67 8.65
N SER A 202 -3.30 23.00 9.21
CA SER A 202 -4.14 24.22 9.22
C SER A 202 -3.99 25.38 8.21
N GLY A 203 -3.29 25.28 7.07
CA GLY A 203 -3.12 26.41 6.14
C GLY A 203 -2.92 26.06 4.66
N GLY A 204 -2.98 24.78 4.29
CA GLY A 204 -2.65 24.34 2.93
C GLY A 204 -1.14 24.40 2.63
N VAL A 205 -0.75 23.82 1.50
CA VAL A 205 0.66 23.66 1.09
C VAL A 205 0.80 24.18 -0.32
N ARG A 206 1.00 25.49 -0.42
CA ARG A 206 1.08 26.21 -1.71
C ARG A 206 2.48 26.27 -2.30
N SER A 207 3.52 25.93 -1.52
CA SER A 207 4.91 26.00 -1.95
C SER A 207 5.69 24.71 -1.65
N ILE A 208 6.70 24.43 -2.48
CA ILE A 208 7.64 23.31 -2.29
C ILE A 208 8.35 23.43 -0.94
N ARG A 209 8.71 24.65 -0.54
CA ARG A 209 9.32 24.92 0.76
C ARG A 209 8.39 24.50 1.91
N GLY A 210 7.09 24.83 1.82
CA GLY A 210 6.10 24.42 2.82
C GLY A 210 5.87 22.91 2.86
N TYR A 211 5.96 22.24 1.71
CA TYR A 211 5.93 20.79 1.63
C TYR A 211 7.15 20.17 2.32
N ALA A 212 8.35 20.63 1.97
CA ALA A 212 9.61 20.12 2.53
C ALA A 212 9.68 20.32 4.05
N THR A 213 9.28 21.48 4.58
CA THR A 213 9.25 21.70 6.03
C THR A 213 8.21 20.82 6.73
N GLY A 214 7.08 20.53 6.08
CA GLY A 214 6.09 19.57 6.54
C GLY A 214 6.67 18.16 6.68
N GLU A 215 7.28 17.65 5.60
CA GLU A 215 7.92 16.33 5.59
C GLU A 215 9.03 16.25 6.66
N VAL A 216 9.95 17.22 6.70
CA VAL A 216 11.04 17.25 7.72
C VAL A 216 10.48 17.17 9.13
N ALA A 217 9.39 17.87 9.41
CA ALA A 217 8.77 17.82 10.73
C ALA A 217 8.13 16.45 11.03
N ILE A 218 7.56 15.75 10.04
CA ILE A 218 7.05 14.38 10.20
C ILE A 218 8.19 13.44 10.59
N PHE A 219 9.34 13.53 9.91
CA PHE A 219 10.52 12.74 10.24
C PHE A 219 11.09 13.10 11.62
N LYS A 220 11.12 14.38 11.98
CA LYS A 220 11.57 14.84 13.31
C LYS A 220 10.66 14.31 14.42
N GLU A 221 9.34 14.38 14.23
CA GLU A 221 8.36 13.83 15.17
C GLU A 221 8.49 12.31 15.28
N ALA A 222 8.63 11.61 14.15
CA ALA A 222 8.84 10.17 14.14
C ALA A 222 10.12 9.77 14.90
N GLY A 223 11.22 10.50 14.70
CA GLY A 223 12.46 10.30 15.46
C GLY A 223 12.30 10.54 16.97
N ALA A 224 11.54 11.56 17.36
CA ALA A 224 11.21 11.80 18.76
C ALA A 224 10.36 10.66 19.35
N VAL A 225 9.33 10.20 18.62
CA VAL A 225 8.50 9.05 19.01
C VAL A 225 9.35 7.80 19.19
N PHE A 226 10.30 7.53 18.28
CA PHE A 226 11.22 6.40 18.41
C PHE A 226 12.02 6.48 19.72
N LEU A 227 12.69 7.60 19.97
CA LEU A 227 13.54 7.76 21.16
C LEU A 227 12.73 7.68 22.45
N THR A 228 11.56 8.33 22.50
CA THR A 228 10.69 8.32 23.67
C THR A 228 10.15 6.92 23.92
N MET A 229 9.53 6.29 22.92
CA MET A 229 8.89 4.99 23.09
C MET A 229 9.90 3.86 23.32
N TRP A 230 11.09 3.95 22.75
CA TRP A 230 12.19 3.05 23.07
C TRP A 230 12.57 3.09 24.55
N ARG A 231 12.54 4.28 25.18
CA ARG A 231 12.85 4.46 26.61
C ARG A 231 11.69 4.11 27.52
N THR A 232 10.45 4.41 27.13
CA THR A 232 9.28 4.28 28.03
C THR A 232 8.58 2.93 27.92
N GLU A 233 8.38 2.43 26.70
CA GLU A 233 7.61 1.19 26.46
C GLU A 233 8.49 0.05 25.93
N GLY A 234 9.61 0.36 25.28
CA GLY A 234 10.54 -0.63 24.71
C GLY A 234 9.99 -1.33 23.46
N VAL A 235 10.43 -2.58 23.26
CA VAL A 235 10.06 -3.42 22.09
C VAL A 235 8.54 -3.63 21.90
N PRO A 236 7.72 -3.81 22.97
CA PRO A 236 6.28 -4.01 22.84
C PRO A 236 5.55 -2.93 22.02
N PHE A 237 5.95 -1.66 22.14
CA PHE A 237 5.39 -0.56 21.34
C PHE A 237 5.55 -0.81 19.84
N PHE A 238 6.75 -1.21 19.42
CA PHE A 238 7.10 -1.42 18.02
C PHE A 238 6.44 -2.67 17.43
N LEU A 239 6.21 -3.70 18.26
CA LEU A 239 5.52 -4.92 17.86
C LEU A 239 3.99 -4.83 18.02
N HIS A 240 3.48 -3.75 18.60
CA HIS A 240 2.07 -3.60 18.87
C HIS A 240 1.24 -3.73 17.58
N GLY A 241 0.35 -4.73 17.55
CA GLY A 241 -0.53 -5.01 16.42
C GLY A 241 0.19 -5.49 15.15
N VAL A 242 1.42 -6.01 15.25
CA VAL A 242 2.20 -6.48 14.10
C VAL A 242 1.47 -7.58 13.34
N LEU A 243 1.02 -8.64 14.02
CA LEU A 243 0.31 -9.77 13.38
C LEU A 243 -0.95 -9.28 12.65
N ARG A 244 -1.76 -8.47 13.33
CA ARG A 244 -2.97 -7.88 12.74
C ARG A 244 -2.65 -7.05 11.50
N THR A 245 -1.57 -6.26 11.54
CA THR A 245 -1.13 -5.46 10.39
C THR A 245 -0.66 -6.34 9.25
N THR A 246 0.19 -7.32 9.54
CA THR A 246 0.74 -8.29 8.59
C THR A 246 -0.37 -9.04 7.85
N PHE A 247 -1.34 -9.62 8.54
CA PHE A 247 -2.45 -10.32 7.87
C PHE A 247 -3.37 -9.37 7.09
N LYS A 248 -3.63 -8.18 7.64
CA LYS A 248 -4.48 -7.17 7.00
C LYS A 248 -3.93 -6.72 5.64
N THR A 249 -2.62 -6.60 5.52
CA THR A 249 -1.98 -6.06 4.30
C THR A 249 -1.46 -7.15 3.38
N SER A 250 -0.96 -8.27 3.93
CA SER A 250 -0.35 -9.34 3.14
C SER A 250 -1.37 -10.21 2.44
N VAL A 251 -2.56 -10.44 3.02
CA VAL A 251 -3.59 -11.25 2.35
C VAL A 251 -4.09 -10.57 1.05
N PRO A 252 -4.50 -9.28 1.05
CA PRO A 252 -4.87 -8.61 -0.19
C PRO A 252 -3.72 -8.52 -1.19
N PHE A 253 -2.50 -8.23 -0.71
CA PHE A 253 -1.32 -8.16 -1.58
C PHE A 253 -1.04 -9.49 -2.29
N ALA A 254 -1.08 -10.60 -1.55
CA ALA A 254 -0.86 -11.95 -2.07
C ALA A 254 -1.87 -12.33 -3.14
N ILE A 255 -3.16 -12.14 -2.87
CA ILE A 255 -4.23 -12.47 -3.80
C ILE A 255 -4.14 -11.56 -5.05
N ALA A 256 -3.81 -10.28 -4.86
CA ALA A 256 -3.63 -9.35 -5.98
C ALA A 256 -2.44 -9.76 -6.87
N TYR A 257 -1.33 -10.22 -6.28
CA TYR A 257 -0.18 -10.71 -7.03
C TYR A 257 -0.51 -12.01 -7.79
N GLY A 258 -1.21 -12.95 -7.15
CA GLY A 258 -1.67 -14.18 -7.79
C GLY A 258 -2.56 -13.91 -9.01
N LEU A 259 -3.55 -13.03 -8.86
CA LEU A 259 -4.42 -12.59 -9.96
C LEU A 259 -3.65 -11.82 -11.03
N PHE A 260 -2.72 -10.95 -10.64
CA PHE A 260 -1.86 -10.25 -11.59
C PHE A 260 -1.09 -11.25 -12.47
N ARG A 261 -0.49 -12.29 -11.88
CA ARG A 261 0.19 -13.36 -12.62
C ARG A 261 -0.77 -14.18 -13.49
N SER A 262 -1.98 -14.48 -13.00
CA SER A 262 -2.99 -15.24 -13.76
C SER A 262 -3.50 -14.48 -14.99
N MET A 263 -3.55 -13.16 -14.91
CA MET A 263 -3.94 -12.27 -16.00
C MET A 263 -2.79 -12.03 -17.00
N GLY A 264 -1.70 -12.78 -16.91
CA GLY A 264 -0.53 -12.66 -17.78
C GLY A 264 0.46 -11.57 -17.38
N GLY A 265 0.24 -10.93 -16.22
CA GLY A 265 1.15 -9.91 -15.68
C GLY A 265 2.55 -10.46 -15.45
N SER A 266 3.57 -9.69 -15.84
CA SER A 266 4.97 -10.03 -15.63
C SER A 266 5.73 -8.82 -15.12
N ILE A 267 6.56 -9.03 -14.09
CA ILE A 267 7.31 -7.96 -13.42
C ILE A 267 8.78 -7.91 -13.89
N GLY A 268 9.03 -8.42 -15.09
CA GLY A 268 10.37 -8.60 -15.64
C GLY A 268 10.82 -10.07 -15.60
N LEU A 269 11.91 -10.36 -16.30
CA LEU A 269 12.64 -11.61 -16.12
C LEU A 269 13.52 -11.48 -14.87
N PRO A 270 13.82 -12.57 -14.17
CA PRO A 270 14.88 -12.55 -13.16
C PRO A 270 16.15 -12.02 -13.83
N ASN A 271 16.74 -10.96 -13.29
CA ASN A 271 18.08 -10.52 -13.66
C ASN A 271 19.10 -11.57 -13.20
N HIS A 272 19.10 -12.75 -13.82
CA HIS A 272 20.31 -13.53 -13.95
C HIS A 272 21.05 -12.96 -15.15
N GLY A 273 22.28 -12.53 -14.89
CA GLY A 273 23.07 -11.69 -15.77
C GLY A 273 23.08 -12.16 -17.22
N SER A 274 23.29 -11.17 -18.09
CA SER A 274 24.05 -11.32 -19.31
C SER A 274 25.38 -12.05 -19.02
N SER A 275 25.35 -13.38 -18.98
CA SER A 275 26.49 -14.21 -19.34
C SER A 275 26.08 -15.02 -20.56
N SER A 276 26.38 -14.44 -21.73
CA SER A 276 26.73 -15.21 -22.90
C SER A 276 27.62 -16.38 -22.48
N GLY A 277 27.10 -17.60 -22.60
CA GLY A 277 27.80 -18.82 -22.21
C GLY A 277 26.98 -20.04 -22.60
N SER A 278 27.17 -20.47 -23.84
CA SER A 278 26.85 -21.81 -24.35
C SER A 278 27.10 -22.89 -23.29
N GLY A 279 26.09 -23.70 -22.98
CA GLY A 279 26.27 -24.86 -22.11
C GLY A 279 25.00 -25.65 -21.89
N HIS A 280 24.73 -26.62 -22.77
CA HIS A 280 23.93 -27.78 -22.44
C HIS A 280 24.45 -28.42 -21.15
N ILE A 281 23.71 -28.36 -20.04
CA ILE A 281 23.85 -29.33 -18.95
C ILE A 281 22.47 -29.83 -18.55
N GLY A 282 22.10 -30.91 -19.23
CA GLY A 282 21.51 -32.14 -18.70
C GLY A 282 20.73 -32.06 -17.40
N GLY A 283 19.43 -32.34 -17.50
CA GLY A 283 18.66 -32.84 -16.38
C GLY A 283 19.27 -34.13 -15.83
N ARG A 284 19.40 -34.21 -14.50
CA ARG A 284 19.38 -35.48 -13.77
C ARG A 284 18.43 -35.38 -12.60
N ARG A 285 17.42 -36.25 -12.65
CA ARG A 285 16.53 -36.66 -11.57
C ARG A 285 17.30 -37.50 -10.54
N PHE A 286 16.89 -37.34 -9.27
CA PHE A 286 16.73 -38.34 -8.20
C PHE A 286 17.93 -39.17 -7.67
N LEU A 287 18.15 -39.08 -6.33
CA LEU A 287 18.10 -40.17 -5.31
C LEU A 287 18.87 -39.69 -4.04
N ARG A 288 18.21 -39.49 -2.89
CA ARG A 288 17.89 -40.48 -1.83
C ARG A 288 19.12 -41.04 -1.09
N ARG A 289 19.40 -40.51 0.11
CA ARG A 289 19.73 -41.22 1.36
C ARG A 289 20.10 -40.21 2.45
N TYR A 290 19.26 -40.08 3.48
CA TYR A 290 19.52 -40.59 4.83
C TYR A 290 18.20 -41.16 5.36
#